data_AF-A0A9P0QRB6-F1
#
_entry.id   AF-A0A9P0QRB6-F1
#
_cell.length_a   1.000
_cell.length_b   1.000
_cell.length_c   1.000
_cell.angle_alpha   90.00
_cell.angle_beta   90.00
_cell.angle_gamma   90.00
#
_symmetry.space_group_name_H-M   'P 1'
#
loop_
_entity.id
_entity.type
_entity.pdbx_description
1 polymer ?
#
loop_
_entity_poly.entity_id
_entity_poly.type
_entity_poly.pdbx_seq_one_letter_code
_entity_poly.pdbx_strand_id
1 'polypeptide(L)'
;MPNPTVTPDRLDKYKKQLYQSGAIGGLEGTLVGLLSGFYILHTYNHGRNVKAFSLPIRVLYLSSWCVAGIVFSTNVEKSRIVKQMLVEHNIKREQFLNEEFNRKVEGKR
;
A
#
# COMPACT_ATOMS: atom_id res chain seq x y z
N MET A 1 10.15 -20.10 -4.71
CA MET A 1 11.50 -20.02 -4.09
C MET A 1 11.44 -19.03 -2.94
N PRO A 2 11.79 -19.41 -1.70
CA PRO A 2 11.86 -18.48 -0.58
C PRO A 2 13.07 -17.53 -0.77
N ASN A 3 12.85 -16.23 -0.58
CA ASN A 3 13.84 -15.17 -0.79
C ASN A 3 14.77 -15.08 0.46
N PRO A 4 16.09 -15.35 0.35
CA PRO A 4 17.00 -15.44 1.49
C PRO A 4 17.35 -14.10 2.17
N THR A 5 16.69 -12.98 1.82
CA THR A 5 17.10 -11.63 2.23
C THR A 5 16.18 -10.92 3.22
N VAL A 6 15.08 -11.55 3.66
CA VAL A 6 14.19 -10.95 4.66
C VAL A 6 14.75 -11.25 6.05
N THR A 7 15.69 -10.42 6.50
CA THR A 7 16.09 -10.42 7.92
C THR A 7 14.91 -9.97 8.79
N PRO A 8 14.77 -10.50 10.02
CA PRO A 8 13.66 -10.14 10.91
C PRO A 8 13.54 -8.62 11.12
N ASP A 9 14.66 -7.91 11.21
CA ASP A 9 14.70 -6.45 11.34
C ASP A 9 14.09 -5.69 10.15
N ARG A 10 14.24 -6.24 8.93
CA ARG A 10 13.64 -5.65 7.72
C ARG A 10 12.14 -5.93 7.69
N LEU A 11 11.73 -7.11 8.13
CA LEU A 11 10.31 -7.49 8.19
C LEU A 11 9.53 -6.54 9.11
N ASP A 12 10.08 -6.19 10.28
CA ASP A 12 9.41 -5.29 11.21
C ASP A 12 9.35 -3.85 10.70
N LYS A 13 10.38 -3.39 9.98
CA LYS A 13 10.33 -2.10 9.26
C LYS A 13 9.22 -2.08 8.21
N TYR A 14 9.11 -3.14 7.40
CA TYR A 14 8.05 -3.24 6.38
C TYR A 14 6.67 -3.32 7.02
N LYS A 15 6.50 -4.07 8.10
CA LYS A 15 5.24 -4.11 8.86
C LYS A 15 4.86 -2.72 9.35
N LYS A 16 5.79 -1.98 9.96
CA LYS A 16 5.53 -0.63 10.47
C LYS A 16 5.13 0.33 9.35
N GLN A 17 5.82 0.29 8.20
CA GLN A 17 5.45 1.07 7.01
C GLN A 17 4.07 0.69 6.48
N LEU A 18 3.73 -0.60 6.50
CA LEU A 18 2.44 -1.09 6.06
C LEU A 18 1.30 -0.63 6.97
N TYR A 19 1.50 -0.69 8.30
CA TYR A 19 0.53 -0.17 9.26
C TYR A 19 0.34 1.33 9.14
N GLN A 20 1.44 2.09 8.97
CA GLN A 20 1.37 3.53 8.77
C GLN A 20 0.64 3.88 7.47
N SER A 21 0.95 3.18 6.37
CA SER A 21 0.29 3.37 5.08
C SER A 21 -1.18 2.98 5.16
N GLY A 22 -1.52 1.89 5.86
CA GLY A 22 -2.90 1.50 6.12
C GLY A 22 -3.66 2.56 6.90
N ALA A 23 -3.07 3.14 7.95
CA ALA A 23 -3.69 4.22 8.72
C ALA A 23 -3.94 5.47 7.87
N ILE A 24 -2.94 5.89 7.06
CA ILE A 24 -3.09 7.00 6.11
C ILE A 24 -4.19 6.70 5.09
N GLY A 25 -4.19 5.50 4.51
CA GLY A 25 -5.20 5.07 3.55
C GLY A 25 -6.61 5.01 4.14
N GLY A 26 -6.75 4.63 5.41
CA GLY A 26 -8.03 4.69 6.11
C GLY A 26 -8.54 6.12 6.28
N LEU A 27 -7.66 7.06 6.61
CA LEU A 27 -8.02 8.49 6.68
C LEU A 27 -8.40 9.04 5.30
N GLU A 28 -7.63 8.73 4.26
CA GLU A 28 -7.95 9.14 2.89
C GLU A 28 -9.28 8.52 2.42
N GLY A 29 -9.49 7.22 2.68
CA GLY A 29 -10.72 6.51 2.37
C GLY A 29 -11.93 7.08 3.08
N THR A 30 -11.83 7.39 4.37
CA THR A 30 -12.93 8.04 5.12
C THR A 30 -13.24 9.43 4.58
N LEU A 31 -12.24 10.20 4.15
CA LEU A 31 -12.43 11.53 3.57
C LEU A 31 -13.14 11.44 2.21
N VAL A 32 -12.77 10.47 1.36
CA VAL A 32 -13.49 10.15 0.13
C VAL A 32 -14.93 9.70 0.42
N GLY A 33 -15.13 8.85 1.42
CA GLY A 33 -16.46 8.40 1.85
C GLY A 33 -17.35 9.54 2.37
N LEU A 34 -16.77 10.52 3.05
CA LEU A 34 -17.46 11.73 3.52
C LEU A 34 -17.85 12.63 2.36
N LEU A 35 -16.93 12.93 1.45
CA LEU A 35 -17.20 13.80 0.29
C LEU A 35 -18.24 13.17 -0.64
N SER A 36 -18.06 11.90 -1.00
CA SER A 36 -18.99 11.15 -1.83
C SER A 36 -20.35 10.96 -1.15
N GLY A 37 -20.37 10.63 0.14
CA GLY A 37 -21.59 10.51 0.93
C GLY A 37 -22.34 11.84 1.06
N PHE A 38 -21.64 12.96 1.22
CA PHE A 38 -22.23 14.30 1.23
C PHE A 38 -22.83 14.66 -0.14
N TYR A 39 -22.12 14.34 -1.22
CA TYR A 39 -22.61 14.56 -2.58
C TYR A 39 -23.87 13.74 -2.88
N ILE A 40 -23.88 12.46 -2.49
CA ILE A 40 -25.06 11.57 -2.63
C ILE A 40 -26.21 12.12 -1.80
N LEU A 41 -25.97 12.51 -0.55
CA LEU A 41 -27.00 13.09 0.30
C LEU A 41 -27.56 14.38 -0.31
N HIS A 42 -26.70 15.28 -0.80
CA HIS A 42 -27.13 16.52 -1.44
C HIS A 42 -27.98 16.26 -2.69
N THR A 43 -27.59 15.29 -3.52
CA THR A 43 -28.28 14.98 -4.78
C THR A 43 -29.63 14.27 -4.54
N TYR A 44 -29.69 13.32 -3.59
CA TYR A 44 -30.89 12.50 -3.36
C TYR A 44 -31.87 13.09 -2.34
N ASN A 45 -31.44 13.97 -1.44
CA ASN A 45 -32.32 14.57 -0.42
C ASN A 45 -33.18 15.74 -0.94
N HIS A 46 -32.99 16.15 -2.20
CA HIS A 46 -33.93 17.04 -2.92
C HIS A 46 -35.15 16.28 -3.48
N GLY A 47 -35.13 14.95 -3.47
CA GLY A 47 -36.27 14.11 -3.85
C GLY A 47 -37.19 13.78 -2.68
N ARG A 48 -38.50 13.86 -2.90
CA ARG A 48 -39.60 13.62 -1.95
C ARG A 48 -39.34 12.45 -0.98
N ASN A 49 -38.95 12.78 0.26
CA ASN A 49 -39.11 11.97 1.48
C ASN A 49 -38.63 10.51 1.43
N VAL A 50 -37.52 10.20 0.76
CA VAL A 50 -36.98 8.84 0.77
C VAL A 50 -35.90 8.73 1.85
N LYS A 51 -36.18 7.95 2.91
CA LYS A 51 -35.18 7.48 3.91
C LYS A 51 -34.11 6.54 3.29
N ALA A 52 -33.75 6.74 2.02
CA ALA A 52 -32.81 5.89 1.28
C ALA A 52 -31.43 5.88 1.94
N PHE A 53 -31.06 6.98 2.61
CA PHE A 53 -29.81 7.10 3.35
C PHE A 53 -30.06 7.09 4.87
N SER A 54 -30.63 5.99 5.36
CA SER A 54 -30.82 5.78 6.79
C SER A 54 -29.45 5.71 7.51
N LEU A 55 -29.42 6.11 8.80
CA LEU A 55 -28.22 6.08 9.65
C LEU A 55 -27.38 4.79 9.51
N PRO A 56 -27.95 3.57 9.54
CA PRO A 56 -27.16 2.35 9.39
C PRO A 56 -26.50 2.21 8.00
N ILE A 57 -27.19 2.58 6.92
CA ILE A 57 -26.63 2.54 5.55
C ILE A 57 -25.47 3.52 5.43
N ARG A 58 -25.59 4.71 6.02
CA ARG A 58 -24.52 5.71 6.05
C ARG A 58 -23.27 5.23 6.78
N VAL A 59 -23.44 4.52 7.90
CA VAL A 59 -22.33 3.94 8.66
C VAL A 59 -21.64 2.84 7.87
N LEU A 60 -22.42 1.94 7.25
CA LEU A 60 -21.86 0.88 6.40
C LEU A 60 -21.12 1.44 5.18
N TYR A 61 -21.67 2.49 4.57
CA TYR A 61 -21.04 3.20 3.44
C TYR A 61 -19.72 3.85 3.84
N LEU A 62 -19.66 4.51 4.98
CA LEU A 62 -18.42 5.14 5.45
C LEU A 62 -17.38 4.10 5.86
N SER A 63 -17.83 3.00 6.48
CA SER A 63 -16.98 1.86 6.82
C SER A 63 -16.39 1.18 5.59
N SER A 64 -17.18 0.98 4.52
CA SER A 64 -16.68 0.36 3.28
C SER A 64 -15.61 1.22 2.61
N TRP A 65 -15.77 2.53 2.58
CA TRP A 65 -14.75 3.46 2.08
C TRP A 65 -13.49 3.50 2.95
N CYS A 66 -13.63 3.39 4.27
CA CYS A 66 -12.48 3.26 5.18
C CYS A 66 -11.66 2.00 4.86
N VAL A 67 -12.33 0.85 4.77
CA VAL A 67 -11.68 -0.44 4.43
C VAL A 67 -11.05 -0.39 3.04
N ALA A 68 -11.75 0.15 2.05
CA ALA A 68 -11.23 0.31 0.69
C ALA A 68 -9.95 1.16 0.66
N GLY A 69 -9.92 2.26 1.41
CA GLY A 69 -8.74 3.12 1.53
C GLY A 69 -7.54 2.42 2.18
N ILE A 70 -7.77 1.67 3.27
CA ILE A 70 -6.71 0.86 3.92
C ILE A 70 -6.13 -0.15 2.93
N VAL A 71 -6.99 -0.89 2.22
CA VAL A 71 -6.58 -1.92 1.26
C VAL A 71 -5.81 -1.31 0.09
N PHE A 72 -6.29 -0.19 -0.46
CA PHE A 72 -5.65 0.49 -1.57
C PHE A 72 -4.24 0.97 -1.20
N SER A 73 -4.11 1.72 -0.11
CA SER A 73 -2.81 2.23 0.34
C SER A 73 -1.83 1.10 0.68
N THR A 74 -2.32 0.06 1.37
CA THR A 74 -1.53 -1.14 1.67
C THR A 74 -1.02 -1.84 0.40
N ASN A 75 -1.85 -1.93 -0.65
CA ASN A 75 -1.45 -2.54 -1.91
C ASN A 75 -0.42 -1.69 -2.67
N VAL A 76 -0.58 -0.37 -2.67
CA VAL A 76 0.41 0.56 -3.24
C VAL A 76 1.76 0.40 -2.54
N GLU A 77 1.77 0.35 -1.21
CA GLU A 77 3.00 0.23 -0.45
C GLU A 77 3.66 -1.14 -0.62
N LYS A 78 2.88 -2.23 -0.65
CA LYS A 78 3.39 -3.57 -1.02
C LYS A 78 4.08 -3.54 -2.38
N SER A 79 3.48 -2.88 -3.37
CA SER A 79 4.07 -2.78 -4.72
C SER A 79 5.40 -2.02 -4.69
N ARG A 80 5.49 -0.93 -3.94
CA ARG A 80 6.74 -0.16 -3.76
C ARG A 80 7.83 -0.99 -3.10
N ILE A 81 7.49 -1.68 -2.02
CA ILE A 81 8.43 -2.56 -1.29
C ILE A 81 8.95 -3.66 -2.23
N VAL A 82 8.08 -4.31 -3.00
CA VAL A 82 8.50 -5.34 -3.97
C VAL A 82 9.44 -4.75 -5.03
N LYS A 83 9.13 -3.58 -5.59
CA LYS A 83 10.01 -2.90 -6.55
C LYS A 83 11.38 -2.59 -5.94
N GLN A 84 11.43 -2.09 -4.71
CA GLN A 84 12.68 -1.83 -3.99
C GLN A 84 13.50 -3.11 -3.79
N MET A 85 12.86 -4.22 -3.41
CA MET A 85 13.54 -5.52 -3.27
C MET A 85 14.12 -6.01 -4.60
N LEU A 86 13.38 -5.87 -5.71
CA LEU A 86 13.85 -6.27 -7.03
C LEU A 86 15.06 -5.45 -7.48
N VAL A 87 15.04 -4.13 -7.26
CA VAL A 87 16.17 -3.24 -7.56
C VAL A 87 17.39 -3.60 -6.71
N GLU A 88 17.23 -3.78 -5.39
CA GLU A 88 18.34 -4.15 -4.50
C GLU A 88 18.97 -5.50 -4.91
N HIS A 89 18.15 -6.46 -5.33
CA HIS A 89 18.63 -7.75 -5.80
C HIS A 89 19.40 -7.65 -7.14
N ASN A 90 18.94 -6.83 -8.08
CA ASN A 90 19.67 -6.60 -9.33
C ASN A 90 21.02 -5.91 -9.08
N ILE A 91 21.05 -4.89 -8.22
CA ILE A 91 22.31 -4.21 -7.83
C ILE A 91 23.28 -5.20 -7.18
N LYS A 92 22.80 -6.05 -6.26
CA LYS A 92 23.64 -7.08 -5.64
C LYS A 92 24.21 -8.05 -6.68
N ARG A 93 23.40 -8.49 -7.65
CA ARG A 93 23.89 -9.35 -8.74
C ARG A 93 24.98 -8.69 -9.57
N GLU A 94 24.81 -7.42 -9.93
CA GLU A 94 25.83 -6.66 -10.67
C GLU A 94 27.13 -6.50 -9.87
N GLN A 95 27.02 -6.23 -8.56
CA GLN A 95 28.19 -6.15 -7.67
C GLN A 95 28.94 -7.48 -7.60
N PHE A 96 28.24 -8.60 -7.40
CA PHE A 96 28.89 -9.93 -7.39
C PHE A 96 29.56 -10.25 -8.73
N LEU A 97 28.91 -9.92 -9.86
CA LEU A 97 29.49 -10.14 -11.19
C LEU A 97 30.76 -9.29 -11.39
N ASN A 98 30.75 -8.04 -10.97
CA ASN A 98 31.92 -7.15 -11.06
C ASN A 98 33.07 -7.62 -10.16
N GLU A 99 32.76 -8.13 -8.96
CA GLU A 99 33.76 -8.63 -8.02
C GLU A 99 34.40 -9.94 -8.53
N GLU A 100 33.61 -10.85 -9.10
CA GLU A 100 34.13 -12.04 -9.79
C GLU A 100 34.96 -11.68 -11.02
N PHE A 101 34.52 -10.68 -11.79
CA PHE A 101 35.27 -10.21 -12.96
C PHE A 101 36.62 -9.61 -12.55
N ASN A 102 36.65 -8.72 -11.56
CA ASN A 102 37.90 -8.16 -11.04
C ASN A 102 38.84 -9.24 -10.48
N ARG A 103 38.31 -10.19 -9.69
CA ARG A 103 39.12 -11.30 -9.17
C ARG A 103 39.71 -12.17 -10.29
N LYS A 104 38.97 -12.42 -11.38
CA LYS A 104 39.48 -13.16 -12.56
C LYS A 104 40.54 -12.38 -13.34
N VAL A 105 40.43 -11.05 -13.41
CA VAL A 105 41.42 -10.19 -14.06
C VAL A 105 42.71 -10.13 -13.25
N GLU A 106 42.64 -10.04 -11.92
CA GLU A 106 43.80 -10.03 -11.03
C GLU A 106 44.52 -11.39 -10.98
N GLY A 107 43.78 -12.51 -11.02
CA GLY A 107 44.37 -13.86 -11.04
C GLY A 107 45.03 -14.27 -12.38
N LYS A 108 45.00 -13.39 -13.39
CA LYS A 108 45.62 -13.61 -14.72
C LYS A 108 46.89 -12.78 -14.96
N ARG A 109 47.32 -11.98 -13.99
CA ARG A 109 48.64 -11.34 -13.96
C ARG A 109 49.59 -12.14 -13.09
#